data_AF-A0A7W0BVK1-F1
#
_entry.id   AF-A0A7W0BVK1-F1
#
_cell.length_a   1.000
_cell.length_b   1.000
_cell.length_c   1.000
_cell.angle_alpha   90.00
_cell.angle_beta   90.00
_cell.angle_gamma   90.00
#
_symmetry.space_group_name_H-M   'P 1'
#
loop_
_entity.id
_entity.type
_entity.pdbx_description
1 polymer ?
#
loop_
_entity_poly.entity_id
_entity_poly.type
_entity_poly.pdbx_seq_one_letter_code
_entity_poly.pdbx_strand_id
1 'polypeptide(L)'
;MEEIGQEVEIGELLFIREYIGKNHEHASSDFALHQVEYYFSCQLKRKQAEISNGTNPDSDQIGMEWLPIQQLFRYRLYPKDMRTYIIKHVQGEKTPIYLGDLN
;
A
#
# COMPACT_ATOMS: atom_id res chain seq x y z
N MET A 1 11.27 -6.53 -7.09
CA MET A 1 12.70 -6.87 -7.26
C MET A 1 13.56 -6.06 -6.29
N GLU A 2 13.48 -4.73 -6.34
CA GLU A 2 14.26 -3.81 -5.50
C GLU A 2 14.08 -4.06 -3.99
N GLU A 3 12.87 -3.89 -3.48
CA GLU A 3 12.57 -3.97 -2.04
C GLU A 3 12.35 -5.40 -1.53
N ILE A 4 11.68 -6.25 -2.33
CA ILE A 4 11.18 -7.56 -1.87
C ILE A 4 11.87 -8.77 -2.51
N GLY A 5 12.85 -8.54 -3.40
CA GLY A 5 13.62 -9.62 -4.05
C GLY A 5 12.85 -10.49 -5.04
N GLN A 6 11.57 -10.23 -5.25
CA GLN A 6 10.69 -11.03 -6.11
C GLN A 6 10.19 -10.24 -7.32
N GLU A 7 9.89 -10.98 -8.40
CA GLU A 7 9.16 -10.46 -9.55
C GLU A 7 7.66 -10.62 -9.35
N VAL A 8 6.91 -9.61 -9.81
CA VAL A 8 5.45 -9.60 -9.78
C VAL A 8 4.89 -9.44 -11.19
N GLU A 9 3.71 -10.01 -11.40
CA GLU A 9 2.83 -9.66 -12.49
C GLU A 9 1.85 -8.60 -11.98
N ILE A 10 1.85 -7.44 -12.64
CA ILE A 10 0.97 -6.33 -12.32
C ILE A 10 -0.43 -6.65 -12.85
N GLY A 11 -1.42 -6.49 -11.98
CA GLY A 11 -2.84 -6.63 -12.29
C GLY A 11 -3.52 -5.27 -12.47
N GLU A 12 -4.73 -5.17 -11.94
CA GLU A 12 -5.60 -4.01 -12.09
C GLU A 12 -5.15 -2.84 -11.20
N LEU A 13 -5.33 -1.62 -11.70
CA LEU A 13 -5.30 -0.43 -10.86
C LEU A 13 -6.54 -0.42 -9.97
N LEU A 14 -6.34 -0.57 -8.66
CA LEU A 14 -7.41 -0.62 -7.67
C LEU A 14 -7.77 0.76 -7.16
N PHE A 15 -6.76 1.54 -6.77
CA PHE A 15 -6.95 2.83 -6.12
C PHE A 15 -5.96 3.88 -6.60
N ILE A 16 -6.41 5.13 -6.68
CA ILE A 16 -5.60 6.34 -6.80
C ILE A 16 -5.92 7.18 -5.58
N ARG A 17 -4.90 7.56 -4.81
CA ARG A 17 -5.06 8.48 -3.68
C ARG A 17 -4.16 9.69 -3.84
N GLU A 18 -4.55 10.77 -3.19
CA GLU A 18 -3.70 11.92 -2.97
C GLU A 18 -3.31 11.96 -1.49
N TYR A 19 -2.08 12.39 -1.21
CA TYR A 19 -1.64 12.80 0.11
C TYR A 19 -1.26 14.27 0.01
N ILE A 20 -2.10 15.14 0.59
CA ILE A 20 -1.87 16.57 0.66
C ILE A 20 -1.41 16.90 2.08
N GLY A 21 -0.10 17.03 2.29
CA GLY A 21 0.48 17.01 3.63
C GLY A 21 -0.06 18.09 4.57
N LYS A 22 -0.43 19.28 4.06
CA LYS A 22 -1.11 20.34 4.85
C LYS A 22 -2.42 19.91 5.52
N ASN A 23 -3.05 18.81 5.08
CA ASN A 23 -4.34 18.35 5.58
C ASN A 23 -4.21 17.24 6.64
N HIS A 24 -3.00 16.72 6.89
CA HIS A 24 -2.77 15.50 7.68
C HIS A 24 -1.90 15.73 8.92
N GLU A 25 -1.73 14.67 9.73
CA GLU A 25 -1.08 14.69 11.06
C GLU A 25 0.37 15.23 11.06
N HIS A 26 1.02 15.28 9.90
CA HIS A 26 2.38 15.79 9.70
C HIS A 26 2.43 17.13 8.94
N ALA A 27 1.34 17.91 8.94
CA ALA A 27 1.27 19.19 8.23
C ALA A 27 2.41 20.18 8.52
N SER A 28 3.07 20.12 9.68
CA SER A 28 4.23 20.96 10.00
C SER A 28 5.49 20.61 9.20
N SER A 29 5.70 19.33 8.89
CA SER A 29 6.85 18.86 8.08
C SER A 29 6.49 18.74 6.60
N ASP A 30 5.24 18.38 6.30
CA ASP A 30 4.81 17.96 4.98
C ASP A 30 3.92 19.01 4.30
N PHE A 31 3.86 20.24 4.83
CA PHE A 31 2.91 21.27 4.39
C PHE A 31 2.83 21.45 2.87
N ALA A 32 4.01 21.49 2.23
CA ALA A 32 4.14 21.72 0.79
C ALA A 32 4.10 20.42 -0.04
N LEU A 33 4.01 19.26 0.60
CA LEU A 33 4.00 17.98 -0.07
C LEU A 33 2.60 17.71 -0.63
N HIS A 34 2.55 17.39 -1.93
CA HIS A 34 1.39 16.85 -2.60
C HIS A 34 1.84 15.64 -3.42
N GLN A 35 1.42 14.46 -3.00
CA GLN A 35 1.78 13.20 -3.61
C GLN A 35 0.55 12.52 -4.18
N VAL A 36 0.66 11.96 -5.38
CA VAL A 36 -0.36 11.10 -5.99
C VAL A 36 0.19 9.69 -6.03
N GLU A 37 -0.57 8.73 -5.52
CA GLU A 37 -0.15 7.33 -5.44
C GLU A 37 -1.14 6.41 -6.16
N TYR A 38 -0.58 5.35 -6.74
CA TYR A 38 -1.31 4.37 -7.54
C TYR A 38 -1.14 2.99 -6.92
N TYR A 39 -2.26 2.35 -6.62
CA TYR A 39 -2.32 1.04 -5.97
C TYR A 39 -2.76 0.00 -6.98
N PHE A 40 -1.85 -0.92 -7.31
CA PHE A 40 -2.12 -2.02 -8.22
C PHE A 40 -2.30 -3.32 -7.43
N SER A 41 -3.23 -4.16 -7.88
CA SER A 41 -3.20 -5.57 -7.53
C SER A 41 -2.00 -6.22 -8.23
N CYS A 42 -1.41 -7.24 -7.62
CA CYS A 42 -0.31 -7.97 -8.24
C CYS A 42 -0.25 -9.40 -7.73
N GLN A 43 0.48 -10.24 -8.46
CA GLN A 43 0.76 -11.62 -8.07
C GLN A 43 2.25 -11.88 -8.17
N LEU A 44 2.82 -12.62 -7.20
CA LEU A 44 4.18 -13.13 -7.35
C LEU A 44 4.23 -14.06 -8.56
N LYS A 45 5.22 -13.86 -9.45
CA LYS A 45 5.45 -14.78 -10.58
C LYS A 45 5.70 -16.22 -10.11
N ARG A 46 6.34 -16.36 -8.94
CA ARG A 46 6.58 -17.66 -8.29
C ARG A 46 5.73 -17.75 -7.01
N LYS A 47 4.67 -18.56 -7.06
CA LYS A 47 3.66 -18.68 -5.98
C LYS A 47 4.20 -19.15 -4.63
N GLN A 48 5.30 -19.92 -4.61
CA GLN A 48 5.94 -20.41 -3.39
C GLN A 48 7.31 -19.76 -3.16
N ALA A 49 7.52 -18.55 -3.67
CA ALA A 49 8.72 -17.81 -3.34
C ALA A 49 8.68 -17.35 -1.87
N GLU A 50 9.78 -17.57 -1.16
CA GLU A 50 10.01 -16.89 0.10
C GLU A 50 10.20 -15.39 -0.18
N ILE A 51 9.46 -14.56 0.55
CA ILE A 51 9.66 -13.11 0.50
C ILE A 51 10.73 -12.76 1.52
N SER A 52 11.73 -12.02 1.07
CA SER A 52 12.79 -11.47 1.89
C SER A 52 13.04 -10.02 1.49
N ASN A 53 13.98 -9.35 2.15
CA ASN A 53 14.53 -8.12 1.60
C ASN A 53 15.14 -8.41 0.21
N GLY A 54 14.95 -7.46 -0.70
CA GLY A 54 15.49 -7.49 -2.04
C GLY A 54 16.92 -6.97 -2.11
N THR A 55 17.31 -6.56 -3.30
CA THR A 55 18.67 -6.07 -3.56
C THR A 55 18.91 -4.64 -3.06
N ASN A 56 17.84 -3.87 -2.85
CA ASN A 56 17.89 -2.49 -2.38
C ASN A 56 16.63 -2.17 -1.54
N PRO A 57 16.51 -2.72 -0.33
CA PRO A 57 15.41 -2.40 0.57
C PRO A 57 15.48 -0.94 1.02
N ASP A 58 14.34 -0.37 1.44
CA ASP A 58 14.32 0.96 2.05
C ASP A 58 15.21 1.02 3.30
N SER A 59 15.68 2.23 3.63
CA SER A 59 16.59 2.46 4.77
C SER A 59 16.08 1.88 6.09
N ASP A 60 14.76 1.91 6.28
CA ASP A 60 14.08 1.47 7.50
C ASP A 60 13.37 0.11 7.34
N GLN A 61 13.55 -0.58 6.21
CA GLN A 61 12.95 -1.89 5.97
C GLN A 61 13.75 -3.00 6.66
N ILE A 62 13.16 -3.59 7.71
CA ILE A 62 13.78 -4.68 8.49
C ILE A 62 13.39 -6.08 8.03
N GLY A 63 12.35 -6.22 7.20
CA GLY A 63 11.84 -7.52 6.75
C GLY A 63 10.50 -7.43 6.01
N MET A 64 9.94 -8.59 5.68
CA MET A 64 8.69 -8.74 4.93
C MET A 64 7.79 -9.81 5.57
N GLU A 65 6.48 -9.56 5.59
CA GLU A 65 5.50 -10.48 6.15
C GLU A 65 4.20 -10.47 5.34
N TRP A 66 3.58 -11.64 5.19
CA TRP A 66 2.23 -11.77 4.64
C TRP A 66 1.18 -11.56 5.73
N LEU A 67 0.30 -10.58 5.54
CA LEU A 67 -0.74 -10.26 6.51
C LEU A 67 -2.12 -10.78 6.09
N PRO A 68 -2.93 -11.32 7.02
CA PRO A 68 -4.33 -11.65 6.74
C PRO A 68 -5.15 -10.37 6.49
N ILE A 69 -5.77 -10.26 5.31
CA ILE A 69 -6.49 -9.05 4.88
C ILE A 69 -7.61 -8.66 5.86
N GLN A 70 -8.35 -9.63 6.39
CA GLN A 70 -9.44 -9.38 7.33
C GLN A 70 -8.97 -8.84 8.69
N GLN A 71 -7.66 -8.86 8.95
CA GLN A 71 -7.06 -8.39 10.20
C GLN A 71 -6.29 -7.08 10.03
N LEU A 72 -6.31 -6.43 8.86
CA LEU A 72 -5.50 -5.22 8.60
C LEU A 72 -5.69 -4.12 9.66
N PHE A 73 -6.89 -3.97 10.25
CA PHE A 73 -7.14 -3.01 11.34
C PHE A 73 -6.31 -3.24 12.61
N ARG A 74 -5.76 -4.45 12.81
CA ARG A 74 -4.87 -4.79 13.94
C ARG A 74 -3.43 -4.38 13.71
N TYR A 75 -3.05 -4.08 12.47
CA TYR A 75 -1.70 -3.72 12.09
C TYR A 75 -1.58 -2.21 11.89
N ARG A 76 -0.37 -1.69 12.11
CA ARG A 76 0.01 -0.31 11.80
C ARG A 76 0.33 -0.17 10.31
N LEU A 77 -0.65 -0.47 9.46
CA LEU A 77 -0.57 -0.22 8.02
C LEU A 77 -0.94 1.24 7.76
N TYR A 78 -0.06 1.95 7.04
CA TYR A 78 -0.29 3.30 6.57
C TYR A 78 -0.49 3.30 5.06
N PRO A 79 -1.39 4.12 4.55
CA PRO A 79 -2.22 5.09 5.27
C PRO A 79 -3.35 4.34 6.02
N LYS A 80 -3.77 4.86 7.16
CA LYS A 80 -4.69 4.18 8.09
C LYS A 80 -6.03 3.89 7.40
N ASP A 81 -6.52 4.82 6.60
CA ASP A 81 -7.81 4.72 5.93
C ASP A 81 -7.83 3.68 4.78
N MET A 82 -6.68 3.37 4.17
CA MET A 82 -6.61 2.37 3.08
C MET A 82 -7.02 0.97 3.52
N ARG A 83 -6.84 0.64 4.80
CA ARG A 83 -7.28 -0.66 5.36
C ARG A 83 -8.75 -0.94 5.06
N THR A 84 -9.60 0.09 5.16
CA THR A 84 -11.04 -0.01 4.88
C THR A 84 -11.29 -0.34 3.41
N TYR A 85 -10.64 0.36 2.49
CA TYR A 85 -10.85 0.18 1.05
C TYR A 85 -10.34 -1.17 0.55
N ILE A 86 -9.20 -1.63 1.06
CA ILE A 86 -8.65 -2.96 0.76
C ILE A 86 -9.61 -4.06 1.21
N ILE A 87 -10.12 -3.99 2.44
CA ILE A 87 -11.07 -4.99 2.96
C ILE A 87 -12.35 -5.01 2.16
N LYS A 88 -12.94 -3.84 1.87
CA LYS A 88 -14.16 -3.71 1.06
C LYS A 88 -14.00 -4.31 -0.32
N HIS A 89 -12.90 -3.99 -1.00
CA HIS A 89 -12.60 -4.52 -2.33
C HIS A 89 -12.52 -6.06 -2.31
N VAL A 90 -11.82 -6.64 -1.34
CA VAL A 90 -11.70 -8.11 -1.21
C VAL A 90 -13.04 -8.77 -0.84
N GLN A 91 -13.94 -8.05 -0.17
CA GLN A 91 -15.30 -8.51 0.11
C GLN A 91 -16.25 -8.37 -1.09
N GLY A 92 -15.78 -7.85 -2.22
CA GLY A 92 -16.60 -7.64 -3.43
C GLY A 92 -17.52 -6.43 -3.34
N GLU A 93 -17.31 -5.53 -2.37
CA GLU A 93 -18.04 -4.27 -2.31
C GLU A 93 -17.57 -3.32 -3.42
N LYS A 94 -18.49 -2.45 -3.88
CA LYS A 94 -18.12 -1.39 -4.83
C LYS A 94 -17.27 -0.33 -4.12
N THR A 95 -16.06 -0.15 -4.59
CA THR A 95 -15.13 0.91 -4.15
C THR A 95 -14.84 1.87 -5.32
N PRO A 96 -14.71 3.18 -5.08
CA PRO A 96 -14.23 4.08 -6.11
C PRO A 96 -12.75 3.79 -6.41
N ILE A 97 -12.33 4.03 -7.66
CA ILE A 97 -10.90 3.95 -8.03
C ILE A 97 -10.18 5.18 -7.49
N TYR A 98 -10.74 6.38 -7.66
CA TYR A 98 -10.17 7.61 -7.11
C TYR A 98 -10.71 7.88 -5.70
N LEU A 99 -9.81 7.87 -4.71
CA LEU A 99 -10.13 8.04 -3.29
C LEU A 99 -9.99 9.48 -2.82
N GLY A 100 -9.30 10.34 -3.58
CA GLY A 100 -8.99 11.71 -3.18
C GLY A 100 -7.94 11.77 -2.07
N ASP A 101 -7.96 12.86 -1.30
CA ASP A 101 -7.02 13.11 -0.21
C ASP A 101 -7.33 12.25 1.02
N LEU A 102 -6.40 11.36 1.39
CA LEU A 102 -6.62 10.30 2.37
C LEU A 102 -5.33 9.90 3.09
N ASN A 103 -5.39 9.61 4.40
CA ASN A 103 -4.25 9.19 5.22
C ASN A 103 -4.56 8.13 6.29
#